data_AF-A0A1H6ID52-F1
#
_entry.id   AF-A0A1H6ID52-F1
#
_cell.length_a   1.000
_cell.length_b   1.000
_cell.length_c   1.000
_cell.angle_alpha   90.00
_cell.angle_beta   90.00
_cell.angle_gamma   90.00
#
_symmetry.space_group_name_H-M   'P 1'
#
loop_
_entity.id
_entity.type
_entity.pdbx_description
1 polymer ?
#
loop_
_entity_poly.entity_id
_entity_poly.type
_entity_poly.pdbx_seq_one_letter_code
_entity_poly.pdbx_strand_id
1 'polypeptide(L)'
;MNELIYSKIKEYDPQLNDFEISYSNHALILDDLVSLYKGRNKMAKSESIKELTYEILNNLLLIKNESIRYVKFVVVRYDMISRLFVFNEDYSKVFFDFIVPNENNSQ
;
A
#
# COMPACT_ATOMS: atom_id res chain seq x y z
N MET A 1 0.63 -18.17 -7.37
CA MET A 1 0.93 -16.77 -6.96
C MET A 1 -0.35 -16.03 -6.59
N ASN A 2 -1.34 -15.90 -7.48
CA ASN A 2 -2.61 -15.24 -7.15
C ASN A 2 -3.28 -15.81 -5.90
N GLU A 3 -3.41 -17.15 -5.80
CA GLU A 3 -3.99 -17.81 -4.63
C GLU A 3 -3.29 -17.45 -3.31
N LEU A 4 -1.96 -17.33 -3.33
CA LEU A 4 -1.18 -16.89 -2.16
C LEU A 4 -1.55 -15.46 -1.79
N ILE A 5 -1.57 -14.53 -2.75
CA ILE A 5 -1.91 -13.12 -2.52
C ILE A 5 -3.34 -13.00 -1.98
N TYR A 6 -4.30 -13.71 -2.57
CA TYR A 6 -5.67 -13.78 -2.08
C TYR A 6 -5.73 -14.28 -0.64
N SER A 7 -5.04 -15.38 -0.33
CA SER A 7 -4.97 -15.93 1.03
C SER A 7 -4.38 -14.92 2.01
N LYS A 8 -3.27 -14.25 1.65
CA LYS A 8 -2.61 -13.29 2.55
C LYS A 8 -3.42 -12.01 2.77
N ILE A 9 -4.14 -11.53 1.76
CA ILE A 9 -5.10 -10.43 1.96
C ILE A 9 -6.23 -10.86 2.88
N LYS A 10 -6.77 -12.08 2.72
CA LYS A 10 -7.82 -12.61 3.59
C LYS A 10 -7.37 -12.87 5.03
N GLU A 11 -6.13 -13.30 5.23
CA GLU A 11 -5.53 -13.43 6.56
C GLU A 11 -5.37 -12.06 7.24
N TYR A 12 -4.97 -11.05 6.46
CA TYR A 12 -4.78 -9.68 6.95
C TYR A 12 -6.12 -8.96 7.22
N ASP A 13 -7.10 -9.12 6.34
CA ASP A 13 -8.45 -8.57 6.46
C ASP A 13 -9.52 -9.64 6.11
N PRO A 14 -10.00 -10.40 7.10
CA PRO A 14 -10.99 -11.45 6.87
C PRO A 14 -12.35 -10.94 6.38
N GLN A 15 -12.67 -9.67 6.64
CA GLN A 15 -13.95 -9.06 6.27
C GLN A 15 -14.00 -8.68 4.79
N LEU A 16 -12.84 -8.56 4.14
CA LEU A 16 -12.74 -8.18 2.74
C LEU A 16 -13.19 -9.31 1.82
N ASN A 17 -14.45 -9.34 1.43
CA ASN A 17 -15.04 -10.35 0.53
C ASN A 17 -15.13 -9.84 -0.92
N ASP A 18 -15.28 -10.77 -1.86
CA ASP A 18 -15.60 -10.48 -3.27
C ASP A 18 -14.74 -9.38 -3.92
N PHE A 19 -13.41 -9.56 -3.84
CA PHE A 19 -12.44 -8.60 -4.36
C PHE A 19 -11.63 -9.13 -5.55
N GLU A 20 -11.16 -8.20 -6.37
CA GLU A 20 -10.21 -8.46 -7.45
C GLU A 20 -8.83 -7.91 -7.09
N ILE A 21 -7.78 -8.64 -7.48
CA ILE A 21 -6.40 -8.18 -7.32
C ILE A 21 -5.77 -7.80 -8.65
N SER A 22 -4.92 -6.78 -8.62
CA SER A 22 -4.08 -6.36 -9.74
C SER A 22 -2.72 -5.97 -9.22
N TYR A 23 -1.67 -6.57 -9.75
CA TYR A 23 -0.30 -6.32 -9.30
C TYR A 23 0.69 -6.46 -10.45
N SER A 24 1.83 -5.80 -10.31
CA SER A 24 3.02 -6.12 -11.10
C SER A 24 3.94 -6.99 -10.27
N ASN A 25 4.63 -7.94 -10.91
CA ASN A 25 5.67 -8.74 -10.23
C ASN A 25 6.96 -7.94 -9.97
N HIS A 26 6.94 -6.63 -10.22
CA HIS A 26 8.10 -5.76 -10.08
C HIS A 26 8.29 -5.35 -8.62
N ALA A 27 9.47 -5.69 -8.08
CA ALA A 27 9.90 -5.24 -6.77
C ALA A 27 10.28 -3.75 -6.81
N LEU A 28 9.78 -2.99 -5.84
CA LEU A 28 10.09 -1.57 -5.66
C LEU A 28 11.13 -1.40 -4.55
N ILE A 29 12.11 -0.54 -4.79
CA ILE A 29 13.14 -0.21 -3.81
C ILE A 29 12.52 0.61 -2.69
N LEU A 30 12.65 0.13 -1.45
CA LEU A 30 12.04 0.76 -0.27
C LEU A 30 12.54 2.18 -0.04
N ASP A 31 13.83 2.43 -0.25
CA ASP A 31 14.44 3.76 -0.07
C ASP A 31 13.94 4.79 -1.08
N ASP A 32 13.64 4.37 -2.30
CA ASP A 32 13.03 5.23 -3.32
C ASP A 32 11.60 5.59 -2.91
N LEU A 33 10.84 4.63 -2.38
CA LEU A 33 9.50 4.88 -1.85
C LEU A 33 9.52 5.82 -0.64
N VAL A 34 10.44 5.64 0.30
CA VAL A 34 10.62 6.56 1.45
C VAL A 34 10.89 7.98 0.94
N SER A 35 11.76 8.14 -0.05
CA SER A 35 12.08 9.44 -0.64
C SER A 35 10.88 10.05 -1.36
N LEU A 36 10.14 9.22 -2.12
CA LEU A 36 8.92 9.62 -2.81
C LEU A 36 7.84 10.11 -1.84
N TYR A 37 7.56 9.37 -0.77
CA TYR A 37 6.51 9.74 0.20
C TYR A 37 6.91 10.91 1.09
N LYS A 38 8.20 11.10 1.39
CA LYS A 38 8.71 12.37 1.95
C LYS A 38 8.40 13.55 1.04
N GLY A 39 8.60 13.40 -0.27
CA GLY A 39 8.28 14.42 -1.26
C GLY A 39 6.77 14.71 -1.33
N ARG A 40 5.95 13.65 -1.46
CA ARG A 40 4.48 13.77 -1.51
C ARG A 40 3.90 14.44 -0.28
N ASN A 41 4.38 14.09 0.91
CA ASN A 41 3.94 14.71 2.16
C ASN A 41 4.25 16.22 2.22
N LYS A 42 5.44 16.63 1.78
CA LYS A 42 5.82 18.05 1.69
C LYS A 42 4.98 18.83 0.67
N MET A 43 4.55 18.17 -0.40
CA MET A 43 3.75 18.78 -1.48
C MET A 43 2.23 18.70 -1.24
N ALA A 44 1.79 18.01 -0.20
CA ALA A 44 0.37 17.83 0.11
C ALA A 44 -0.29 19.18 0.42
N LYS A 45 -1.35 19.51 -0.32
CA LYS A 45 -2.09 20.77 -0.17
C LYS A 45 -3.23 20.69 0.85
N SER A 46 -3.77 19.50 1.06
CA SER A 46 -4.86 19.23 2.00
C SER A 46 -4.34 18.42 3.18
N GLU A 47 -4.87 18.69 4.37
CA GLU A 47 -4.44 18.01 5.60
C GLU A 47 -4.66 16.50 5.53
N SER A 48 -5.79 16.04 4.95
CA SER A 48 -6.07 14.60 4.77
C SER A 48 -5.00 13.87 3.97
N ILE A 49 -4.56 14.45 2.84
CA ILE A 49 -3.46 13.90 2.03
C ILE A 49 -2.14 13.95 2.79
N LYS A 50 -1.91 15.00 3.57
CA LYS A 50 -0.71 15.14 4.39
C LYS A 50 -0.67 14.06 5.48
N GLU A 51 -1.75 13.83 6.20
CA GLU A 51 -1.90 12.77 7.20
C GLU A 51 -1.68 11.39 6.56
N LEU A 52 -2.37 11.09 5.46
CA LEU A 52 -2.22 9.82 4.74
C LEU A 52 -0.78 9.57 4.29
N THR A 53 -0.16 10.56 3.64
CA THR A 53 1.22 10.40 3.15
C THR A 53 2.24 10.32 4.28
N TYR A 54 1.95 10.94 5.44
CA TYR A 54 2.77 10.83 6.65
C TYR A 54 2.66 9.42 7.26
N GLU A 55 1.45 8.87 7.35
CA GLU A 55 1.22 7.51 7.82
C GLU A 55 1.95 6.48 6.95
N ILE A 56 1.80 6.59 5.63
CA ILE A 56 2.49 5.72 4.68
C ILE A 56 4.00 5.83 4.85
N LEU A 57 4.54 7.06 4.99
CA LEU A 57 5.96 7.27 5.22
C LEU A 57 6.45 6.58 6.51
N ASN A 58 5.71 6.70 7.61
CA ASN A 58 6.07 6.06 8.87
C ASN A 58 6.09 4.54 8.74
N ASN A 59 5.09 3.95 8.09
CA ASN A 59 5.05 2.50 7.84
C ASN A 59 6.23 2.04 6.99
N LEU A 60 6.61 2.79 5.94
CA LEU A 60 7.81 2.46 5.14
C LEU A 60 9.11 2.53 5.97
N LEU A 61 9.23 3.49 6.89
CA LEU A 61 10.39 3.59 7.78
C LEU A 61 10.45 2.43 8.79
N LEU A 62 9.30 1.96 9.29
CA LEU A 62 9.24 0.78 10.15
C LEU A 62 9.71 -0.48 9.40
N ILE A 63 9.25 -0.68 8.17
CA ILE A 63 9.69 -1.79 7.31
C ILE A 63 11.21 -1.72 7.07
N LYS A 64 11.75 -0.52 6.88
CA LYS A 64 13.19 -0.32 6.65
C LYS A 64 14.03 -0.78 7.85
N ASN A 65 13.53 -0.60 9.07
CA ASN A 65 14.20 -1.05 10.28
C ASN A 65 14.27 -2.59 10.38
N GLU A 66 13.41 -3.33 9.66
CA GLU A 66 13.47 -4.79 9.53
C GLU A 66 14.52 -5.26 8.47
N SER A 67 15.39 -4.36 7.97
CA SER A 67 16.38 -4.65 6.92
C SER A 67 15.79 -5.10 5.57
N ILE A 68 14.50 -4.84 5.35
CA ILE A 68 13.82 -5.09 4.07
C ILE A 68 14.26 -4.04 3.05
N ARG A 69 14.64 -4.50 1.85
CA ARG A 69 15.09 -3.62 0.75
C ARG A 69 14.03 -3.41 -0.33
N TYR A 70 13.15 -4.40 -0.49
CA TYR A 70 12.20 -4.44 -1.59
C TYR A 70 10.80 -4.72 -1.05
N VAL A 71 9.83 -4.06 -1.67
CA VAL A 71 8.40 -4.30 -1.42
C VAL A 71 7.68 -4.46 -2.75
N LYS A 72 6.47 -5.03 -2.73
CA LYS A 72 5.60 -5.12 -3.89
C LYS A 72 4.24 -4.55 -3.58
N PHE A 73 3.58 -3.98 -4.58
CA PHE A 73 2.24 -3.44 -4.44
C PHE A 73 1.21 -4.35 -5.07
N VAL A 74 0.11 -4.55 -4.36
CA VAL A 74 -1.07 -5.23 -4.86
C VAL A 74 -2.24 -4.27 -4.71
N VAL A 75 -2.88 -3.93 -5.82
CA VAL A 75 -4.13 -3.17 -5.83
C VAL A 75 -5.28 -4.14 -5.67
N VAL A 76 -6.11 -3.90 -4.67
CA VAL A 76 -7.33 -4.65 -4.38
C VAL A 76 -8.53 -3.77 -4.68
N ARG A 77 -9.47 -4.29 -5.46
CA ARG A 77 -10.69 -3.57 -5.86
C ARG A 77 -11.92 -4.33 -5.41
N TYR A 78 -12.84 -3.60 -4.78
CA TYR A 78 -14.13 -4.08 -4.28
C TYR A 78 -15.03 -2.86 -4.08
N ASP A 79 -16.33 -2.96 -4.30
CA ASP A 79 -17.30 -1.89 -4.01
C ASP A 79 -16.88 -0.47 -4.46
N MET A 80 -16.29 -0.36 -5.66
CA MET A 80 -15.73 0.89 -6.23
C MET A 80 -14.55 1.52 -5.45
N ILE A 81 -14.05 0.84 -4.42
CA ILE A 81 -12.87 1.22 -3.64
C ILE A 81 -11.63 0.61 -4.29
N SER A 82 -10.56 1.40 -4.40
CA SER A 82 -9.22 0.92 -4.74
C SER A 82 -8.32 1.06 -3.52
N ARG A 83 -7.93 -0.10 -2.95
CA ARG A 83 -7.07 -0.21 -1.78
C ARG A 83 -5.72 -0.79 -2.20
N LEU A 84 -4.63 -0.15 -1.82
CA LEU A 84 -3.28 -0.58 -2.15
C LEU A 84 -2.67 -1.29 -0.95
N PHE A 85 -2.24 -2.52 -1.15
CA PHE A 85 -1.55 -3.35 -0.16
C PHE A 85 -0.05 -3.37 -0.46
N VAL A 86 0.76 -3.18 0.57
CA VAL A 86 2.22 -3.24 0.51
C VAL A 86 2.68 -4.57 1.06
N PHE A 87 3.27 -5.39 0.20
CA PHE A 87 3.76 -6.72 0.50
C PHE A 87 5.28 -6.76 0.59
N ASN A 88 5.79 -7.81 1.24
CA ASN A 88 7.16 -8.25 1.03
C ASN A 88 7.36 -8.85 -0.37
N GLU A 89 8.62 -9.07 -0.73
CA GLU A 89 9.01 -9.41 -2.10
C GLU A 89 8.38 -10.72 -2.63
N ASP A 90 8.17 -11.70 -1.75
CA ASP A 90 7.60 -13.01 -2.10
C ASP A 90 6.08 -13.12 -1.88
N TYR A 91 5.42 -12.02 -1.52
CA TYR A 91 3.99 -11.93 -1.18
C TYR A 91 3.54 -12.76 0.03
N SER A 92 4.44 -13.24 0.89
CA SER A 92 4.08 -14.01 2.08
C SER A 92 3.56 -13.17 3.26
N LYS A 93 3.82 -11.86 3.28
CA LYS A 93 3.42 -10.93 4.35
C LYS A 93 2.91 -9.61 3.75
N VAL A 94 1.72 -9.20 4.19
CA VAL A 94 1.25 -7.81 4.07
C VAL A 94 1.91 -6.99 5.18
N PHE A 95 2.55 -5.88 4.83
CA PHE A 95 3.09 -4.94 5.80
C PHE A 95 2.03 -3.93 6.27
N PHE A 96 1.35 -3.30 5.34
CA PHE A 96 0.25 -2.38 5.57
C PHE A 96 -0.53 -2.18 4.27
N ASP A 97 -1.62 -1.45 4.36
CA ASP A 97 -2.44 -1.06 3.23
C ASP A 97 -2.91 0.40 3.39
N PHE A 98 -3.48 0.96 2.33
CA PHE A 98 -4.21 2.22 2.40
C PHE A 98 -5.17 2.39 1.23
N ILE A 99 -6.19 3.22 1.40
CA ILE A 99 -7.09 3.62 0.31
C ILE A 99 -6.48 4.82 -0.40
N VAL A 100 -6.44 4.78 -1.73
CA VAL A 100 -6.07 5.95 -2.53
C VAL A 100 -7.29 6.86 -2.58
N PRO A 101 -7.22 8.09 -2.04
CA PRO A 101 -8.36 9.00 -2.08
C PRO A 101 -8.70 9.34 -3.53
N ASN A 102 -9.97 9.14 -3.90
CA ASN A 102 -10.49 9.62 -5.18
C ASN A 102 -10.62 11.14 -5.08
N GLU A 103 -9.88 11.89 -5.90
CA GLU A 103 -9.94 13.36 -5.95
C GLU A 103 -11.34 13.90 -6.34
N ASN A 104 -12.29 13.03 -6.74
CA ASN A 104 -13.64 13.39 -7.18
C ASN A 104 -14.66 13.70 -6.07
N ASN A 105 -14.30 13.56 -4.78
CA ASN A 105 -15.21 13.89 -3.67
C ASN A 105 -14.83 15.17 -2.92
N SER A 106 -14.13 16.09 -3.59
CA SER A 106 -14.12 17.50 -3.20
C SER A 106 -15.19 18.24 -3.99
N GLN A 107 -16.47 18.00 -3.66
CA GLN A 107 -17.59 18.86 -4.06
C GLN A 107 -18.21 19.50 -2.83
#